data_AF-A0A0S7YY68-F1
#
_entry.id   AF-A0A0S7YY68-F1
#
_cell.length_a   1.000
_cell.length_b   1.000
_cell.length_c   1.000
_cell.angle_alpha   90.00
_cell.angle_beta   90.00
_cell.angle_gamma   90.00
#
_symmetry.space_group_name_H-M   'P 1'
#
loop_
_entity.id
_entity.type
_entity.pdbx_description
1 polymer ?
#
loop_
_entity_poly.entity_id
_entity_poly.type
_entity_poly.pdbx_seq_one_letter_code
_entity_poly.pdbx_strand_id
1 'polypeptide(L)'
;MTAPFGREGDMSGTPITDQLRRSGNWNEAWDEFAELDPQWTEKFMDMGTLPMRSGVLNRKTIELIFLAVNASCTHLYEPGVRRHIRGALDQGATKEEIMAVLELVTAIGIQACSLSAPILKEELAARQSGAHHKAK
;
A
#
# COMPACT_ATOMS: atom_id res chain seq x y z
N MET A 1 18.31 -11.11 -30.10
CA MET A 1 17.04 -10.67 -29.48
C MET A 1 17.38 -9.49 -28.59
N THR A 2 17.21 -8.28 -29.11
CA THR A 2 17.56 -7.01 -28.47
C THR A 2 16.42 -6.57 -27.56
N ALA A 3 16.73 -6.21 -26.31
CA ALA A 3 15.76 -5.68 -25.37
C ALA A 3 15.13 -4.38 -25.94
N PRO A 4 13.80 -4.21 -25.92
CA PRO A 4 13.12 -3.09 -26.58
C PRO A 4 13.18 -1.76 -25.80
N PHE A 5 13.94 -1.70 -24.70
CA PHE A 5 14.05 -0.51 -23.86
C PHE A 5 15.51 -0.05 -23.71
N GLY A 6 16.11 0.37 -24.83
CA GLY A 6 17.21 1.32 -24.77
C GLY A 6 16.64 2.74 -24.92
N ARG A 7 16.79 3.60 -23.91
CA ARG A 7 16.72 5.07 -24.08
C ARG A 7 17.61 5.81 -23.09
N GLU A 8 18.73 6.28 -23.64
CA GLU A 8 19.29 7.63 -23.56
C GLU A 8 18.85 8.50 -22.36
N GLY A 9 19.81 8.67 -21.47
CA GLY A 9 19.84 9.62 -20.38
C GLY A 9 21.04 9.28 -19.52
N ASP A 10 22.15 9.98 -19.70
CA ASP A 10 23.25 9.97 -18.75
C ASP A 10 22.75 10.51 -17.41
N MET A 11 22.31 9.60 -16.54
CA MET A 11 21.89 9.83 -15.16
C MET A 11 22.40 8.65 -14.31
N SER A 12 23.72 8.50 -14.24
CA SER A 12 24.38 7.42 -13.47
C SER A 12 24.18 7.51 -11.95
N GLY A 13 23.57 8.59 -11.45
CA GLY A 13 23.34 8.80 -10.01
C GLY A 13 21.97 8.32 -9.52
N THR A 14 21.94 7.84 -8.28
CA THR A 14 20.72 7.44 -7.56
C THR A 14 20.49 8.31 -6.31
N PRO A 15 20.36 9.65 -6.45
CA PRO A 15 20.37 10.58 -5.31
C PRO A 15 19.25 10.35 -4.29
N ILE A 16 18.05 9.95 -4.72
CA ILE A 16 16.92 9.65 -3.83
C ILE A 16 17.18 8.36 -3.07
N THR A 17 17.62 7.32 -3.76
CA THR A 17 18.02 6.05 -3.15
C THR A 17 19.13 6.26 -2.11
N ASP A 18 20.16 7.04 -2.44
CA ASP A 18 21.27 7.35 -1.54
C ASP A 18 20.82 8.17 -0.33
N GLN A 19 19.86 9.09 -0.51
CA GLN A 19 19.27 9.85 0.59
C GLN A 19 18.45 8.95 1.52
N LEU A 20 17.68 7.99 0.99
CA LEU A 20 16.94 7.02 1.79
C LEU A 20 17.88 6.15 2.62
N ARG A 21 18.98 5.67 2.02
CA ARG A 21 20.03 4.93 2.74
C ARG A 21 20.65 5.76 3.87
N ARG A 22 21.09 6.98 3.58
CA ARG A 22 21.70 7.89 4.59
C ARG A 22 20.75 8.27 5.73
N SER A 23 19.46 8.41 5.44
CA SER A 23 18.46 8.80 6.44
C SER A 23 17.90 7.63 7.26
N GLY A 24 18.37 6.40 7.03
CA GLY A 24 17.80 5.19 7.66
C GLY A 24 16.39 4.85 7.17
N ASN A 25 15.96 5.48 6.07
CA ASN A 25 14.65 5.24 5.49
C ASN A 25 14.64 4.16 4.41
N TRP A 26 15.79 3.56 4.14
CA TRP A 26 15.94 2.40 3.28
C TRP A 26 15.51 1.12 4.02
N ASN A 27 14.85 0.22 3.31
CA ASN A 27 14.56 -1.13 3.77
C ASN A 27 15.52 -2.09 3.06
N GLU A 28 16.21 -2.96 3.81
CA GLU A 28 17.13 -3.96 3.25
C GLU A 28 16.45 -4.88 2.22
N ALA A 29 15.14 -5.11 2.34
CA ALA A 29 14.36 -5.84 1.34
C ALA A 29 14.34 -5.16 -0.05
N TRP A 30 14.85 -3.94 -0.17
CA TRP A 30 14.95 -3.21 -1.42
C TRP A 30 16.31 -3.36 -2.12
N ASP A 31 17.29 -3.99 -1.47
CA ASP A 31 18.64 -4.14 -2.04
C ASP A 31 18.64 -4.96 -3.33
N GLU A 32 17.88 -6.06 -3.38
CA GLU A 32 17.85 -6.94 -4.56
C GLU A 32 17.42 -6.21 -5.83
N PHE A 33 16.33 -5.43 -5.79
CA PHE A 33 15.88 -4.71 -6.97
C PHE A 33 16.71 -3.46 -7.26
N ALA A 34 17.35 -2.87 -6.25
CA ALA A 34 18.31 -1.78 -6.43
C ALA A 34 19.58 -2.25 -7.15
N GLU A 35 20.06 -3.47 -6.88
CA GLU A 35 21.19 -4.07 -7.58
C GLU A 35 20.83 -4.50 -9.01
N LEU A 36 19.61 -5.01 -9.21
CA LEU A 36 19.15 -5.48 -10.52
C LEU A 36 18.88 -4.35 -11.52
N ASP A 37 18.22 -3.27 -11.08
CA ASP A 37 17.95 -2.09 -11.91
C ASP A 37 17.99 -0.80 -11.08
N PRO A 38 19.18 -0.19 -10.93
CA PRO A 38 19.36 1.01 -10.12
C PRO A 38 18.55 2.21 -10.65
N GLN A 39 18.40 2.33 -11.98
CA GLN A 39 17.71 3.48 -12.57
C GLN A 39 16.19 3.37 -12.45
N TRP A 40 15.65 2.16 -12.62
CA TRP A 40 14.24 1.91 -12.33
C TRP A 40 13.96 2.14 -10.83
N THR A 41 14.83 1.64 -9.96
CA THR A 41 14.73 1.82 -8.52
C THR A 41 14.70 3.29 -8.13
N GLU A 42 15.60 4.09 -8.69
CA GLU A 42 15.64 5.52 -8.43
C GLU A 42 14.31 6.20 -8.82
N LYS A 43 13.76 5.88 -10.00
CA LYS A 43 12.47 6.42 -10.45
C LYS A 43 11.31 5.94 -9.59
N PHE A 44 11.32 4.67 -9.19
CA PHE A 44 10.31 4.09 -8.31
C PHE A 44 10.32 4.77 -6.92
N MET A 45 11.51 4.97 -6.36
CA MET A 45 11.70 5.66 -5.09
C MET A 45 11.35 7.15 -5.17
N ASP A 46 11.72 7.83 -6.26
CA ASP A 46 11.36 9.22 -6.50
C ASP A 46 9.84 9.40 -6.51
N MET A 47 9.13 8.55 -7.25
CA MET A 47 7.66 8.52 -7.28
C MET A 47 7.08 8.20 -5.90
N GLY A 48 7.54 7.12 -5.25
CA GLY A 48 6.97 6.63 -3.98
C GLY A 48 7.21 7.58 -2.80
N THR A 49 8.29 8.35 -2.82
CA THR A 49 8.66 9.28 -1.74
C THR A 49 8.26 10.72 -2.03
N LEU A 50 7.71 11.03 -3.20
CA LEU A 50 7.25 12.37 -3.55
C LEU A 50 6.31 12.98 -2.48
N PRO A 51 5.33 12.25 -1.91
CA PRO A 51 4.48 12.79 -0.85
C PRO A 51 5.25 13.22 0.41
N MET A 52 6.38 12.56 0.70
CA MET A 52 7.23 12.86 1.86
C MET A 52 8.10 14.09 1.64
N ARG A 53 8.45 14.38 0.38
CA ARG A 53 9.33 15.47 -0.01
C ARG A 53 8.57 16.74 -0.39
N SER A 54 7.30 16.61 -0.79
CA SER A 54 6.47 17.74 -1.24
C SER A 54 6.06 18.70 -0.13
N GLY A 55 6.06 18.26 1.13
CA GLY A 55 5.68 19.06 2.29
C GLY A 55 4.18 19.37 2.41
N VAL A 56 3.33 18.83 1.52
CA VAL A 56 1.87 19.05 1.53
C VAL A 56 1.22 18.41 2.76
N LEU A 57 1.68 17.22 3.14
CA LEU A 57 1.27 16.54 4.36
C LEU A 57 2.41 16.56 5.37
N ASN A 58 2.07 16.73 6.65
CA ASN A 58 3.06 16.57 7.70
C ASN A 58 3.52 15.11 7.79
N ARG A 59 4.72 14.89 8.34
CA ARG A 59 5.33 13.56 8.39
C ARG A 59 4.49 12.56 9.20
N LYS A 60 3.88 12.99 10.31
CA LYS A 60 3.02 12.14 11.14
C LYS A 60 1.86 11.55 10.33
N THR A 61 1.15 12.39 9.58
CA THR A 61 0.04 11.97 8.72
C THR A 61 0.50 10.97 7.65
N ILE A 62 1.67 11.20 7.05
CA ILE A 62 2.21 10.27 6.04
C ILE A 62 2.53 8.91 6.65
N GLU A 63 3.15 8.86 7.84
CA GLU A 63 3.41 7.59 8.53
C GLU A 63 2.12 6.84 8.88
N LEU A 64 1.07 7.54 9.33
CA LEU A 64 -0.23 6.93 9.61
C LEU A 64 -0.93 6.41 8.33
N ILE A 65 -0.78 7.11 7.20
CA ILE A 65 -1.28 6.62 5.90
C ILE A 65 -0.54 5.35 5.48
N PHE A 66 0.79 5.33 5.56
CA PHE A 66 1.55 4.14 5.23
C PHE A 66 1.26 2.99 6.19
N LEU A 67 1.05 3.26 7.49
CA LEU A 67 0.56 2.24 8.42
C LEU A 67 -0.76 1.63 7.94
N ALA A 68 -1.73 2.44 7.54
CA ALA A 68 -3.01 1.96 7.04
C ALA A 68 -2.85 1.04 5.81
N VAL A 69 -2.02 1.46 4.84
CA VAL A 69 -1.74 0.68 3.63
C VAL A 69 -1.14 -0.68 3.98
N ASN A 70 -0.13 -0.71 4.86
CA ASN A 70 0.59 -1.93 5.22
C ASN A 70 -0.22 -2.87 6.14
N ALA A 71 -1.08 -2.32 7.00
CA ALA A 71 -1.89 -3.08 7.95
C ALA A 71 -3.20 -3.62 7.35
N SER A 72 -3.64 -3.11 6.19
CA SER A 72 -4.85 -3.59 5.52
C SER A 72 -4.83 -5.10 5.31
N CYS A 73 -5.96 -5.78 5.51
CA CYS A 73 -6.07 -7.24 5.33
C CYS A 73 -5.86 -7.70 3.87
N THR A 74 -5.87 -6.77 2.91
CA THR A 74 -5.53 -7.00 1.51
C THR A 74 -4.02 -6.95 1.23
N HIS A 75 -3.21 -6.55 2.21
CA HIS A 75 -1.77 -6.38 2.04
C HIS A 75 -0.93 -7.06 3.14
N LEU A 76 -1.23 -6.80 4.42
CA LEU A 76 -0.60 -7.43 5.59
C LEU A 76 0.95 -7.47 5.56
N TYR A 77 1.58 -6.36 5.17
CA TYR A 77 3.05 -6.28 5.09
C TYR A 77 3.65 -5.90 6.45
N GLU A 78 3.97 -6.92 7.25
CA GLU A 78 4.47 -6.79 8.62
C GLU A 78 5.73 -5.90 8.78
N PRO A 79 6.75 -5.95 7.91
CA PRO A 79 7.90 -5.07 8.03
C PRO A 79 7.51 -3.58 7.89
N GLY A 80 6.59 -3.27 6.96
CA GLY A 80 6.06 -1.92 6.78
C GLY A 80 5.26 -1.46 7.99
N VAL A 81 4.40 -2.31 8.55
CA VAL A 81 3.63 -2.01 9.77
C VAL A 81 4.58 -1.59 10.91
N ARG A 82 5.63 -2.38 11.18
CA ARG A 82 6.60 -2.05 12.24
C ARG A 82 7.32 -0.73 11.98
N ARG A 83 7.78 -0.54 10.74
CA ARG A 83 8.51 0.66 10.30
C ARG A 83 7.67 1.92 10.48
N HIS A 84 6.42 1.90 10.04
CA HIS A 84 5.55 3.07 10.07
C HIS A 84 4.93 3.34 11.45
N ILE A 85 4.76 2.33 12.30
CA ILE A 85 4.46 2.55 13.73
C ILE A 85 5.61 3.31 14.40
N ARG A 86 6.86 2.87 14.21
CA ARG A 86 8.03 3.56 14.78
C ARG A 86 8.13 5.00 14.25
N GLY A 87 8.03 5.18 12.93
CA GLY A 87 8.06 6.50 12.30
C GLY A 87 6.95 7.43 12.81
N ALA A 88 5.73 6.92 13.00
CA ALA A 88 4.63 7.71 13.56
C ALA A 88 4.93 8.14 15.01
N LEU A 89 5.41 7.23 15.85
CA LEU A 89 5.78 7.52 17.25
C LEU A 89 6.91 8.57 17.33
N ASP A 90 7.92 8.47 16.46
CA ASP A 90 9.02 9.44 16.37
C ASP A 90 8.54 10.84 15.98
N GLN A 91 7.38 10.94 15.32
CA GLN A 91 6.71 12.20 14.98
C GLN A 91 5.65 12.63 16.01
N GLY A 92 5.62 11.99 17.19
CA GLY A 92 4.71 12.33 18.28
C GLY A 92 3.29 11.79 18.10
N ALA A 93 3.08 10.75 17.27
CA ALA A 93 1.80 10.06 17.25
C ALA A 93 1.55 9.35 18.58
N THR A 94 0.30 9.35 19.02
CA THR A 94 -0.08 8.61 20.24
C THR A 94 -0.44 7.17 19.91
N LYS A 95 -0.49 6.31 20.93
CA LYS A 95 -0.93 4.92 20.77
C LYS A 95 -2.39 4.86 20.33
N GLU A 96 -3.20 5.82 20.75
CA GLU A 96 -4.61 5.96 20.40
C GLU A 96 -4.77 6.33 18.92
N GLU A 97 -3.94 7.23 18.39
CA GLU A 97 -3.93 7.54 16.95
C GLU A 97 -3.56 6.31 16.11
N ILE A 98 -2.56 5.54 16.56
CA ILE A 98 -2.14 4.30 15.90
C ILE A 98 -3.25 3.24 15.96
N MET A 99 -3.86 3.04 17.14
CA MET A 99 -4.96 2.10 17.32
C MET A 99 -6.16 2.48 16.44
N ALA A 100 -6.50 3.77 16.37
CA ALA A 100 -7.58 4.26 15.52
C ALA A 100 -7.33 3.92 14.04
N VAL A 101 -6.09 4.04 13.54
CA VAL A 101 -5.75 3.60 12.18
C VAL A 101 -5.96 2.10 12.00
N LEU A 102 -5.54 1.28 12.97
CA LEU A 102 -5.73 -0.17 12.92
C LEU A 102 -7.23 -0.56 12.94
N GLU A 103 -8.04 0.13 13.74
CA GLU A 103 -9.50 -0.04 13.76
C GLU A 103 -10.12 0.32 12.40
N LEU A 104 -9.73 1.46 11.82
CA LEU A 104 -10.23 1.93 10.53
C LEU A 104 -9.99 0.92 9.41
N VAL A 105 -8.82 0.28 9.36
CA VAL A 105 -8.52 -0.68 8.28
C VAL A 105 -9.31 -1.99 8.41
N THR A 106 -9.82 -2.33 9.59
CA THR A 106 -10.70 -3.51 9.74
C THR A 106 -12.03 -3.35 8.99
N ALA A 107 -12.49 -2.11 8.80
CA ALA A 107 -13.76 -1.82 8.14
C ALA A 107 -13.80 -2.30 6.69
N ILE A 108 -12.65 -2.49 6.03
CA ILE A 108 -12.59 -2.99 4.65
C ILE A 108 -13.26 -4.37 4.49
N GLY A 109 -13.30 -5.18 5.55
CA GLY A 109 -13.98 -6.49 5.54
C GLY A 109 -15.47 -6.42 5.20
N ILE A 110 -16.14 -5.28 5.47
CA ILE A 110 -17.56 -5.10 5.15
C ILE A 110 -17.83 -5.16 3.64
N GLN A 111 -16.82 -4.89 2.80
CA GLN A 111 -16.95 -4.91 1.35
C GLN A 111 -17.38 -6.28 0.82
N ALA A 112 -17.00 -7.36 1.51
CA ALA A 112 -17.47 -8.70 1.19
C ALA A 112 -19.00 -8.79 1.30
N CYS A 113 -19.58 -8.26 2.37
CA CYS A 113 -21.03 -8.23 2.57
C CYS A 113 -21.73 -7.27 1.60
N SER A 114 -21.15 -6.10 1.33
CA SER A 114 -21.70 -5.14 0.36
C SER A 114 -21.82 -5.76 -1.03
N LEU A 115 -20.88 -6.62 -1.43
CA LEU A 115 -20.94 -7.37 -2.68
C LEU A 115 -21.88 -8.58 -2.60
N SER A 116 -21.81 -9.37 -1.53
CA SER A 116 -22.51 -10.66 -1.46
C SER A 116 -24.00 -10.55 -1.15
N ALA A 117 -24.44 -9.53 -0.42
CA ALA A 117 -25.86 -9.40 -0.03
C ALA A 117 -26.80 -9.19 -1.23
N PRO A 118 -26.49 -8.31 -2.21
CA PRO A 118 -27.26 -8.22 -3.45
C PRO A 118 -27.29 -9.54 -4.25
N ILE A 119 -26.14 -10.19 -4.41
CA ILE A 119 -26.04 -11.48 -5.13
C ILE A 119 -26.93 -12.54 -4.46
N LEU A 120 -26.86 -12.65 -3.13
CA LEU A 120 -27.71 -13.59 -2.39
C LEU A 120 -29.19 -13.30 -2.60
N LYS A 121 -29.59 -12.02 -2.63
CA LYS A 121 -30.98 -11.63 -2.89
C LYS A 121 -31.42 -12.03 -4.30
N GLU A 122 -30.57 -11.83 -5.31
CA GLU A 122 -30.82 -12.23 -6.70
C GLU A 122 -31.00 -13.75 -6.82
N GLU A 123 -30.09 -14.53 -6.23
CA GLU A 123 -30.15 -15.99 -6.25
C GLU A 123 -31.38 -16.55 -5.53
N LEU A 124 -31.77 -15.95 -4.40
CA LEU A 124 -33.01 -16.31 -3.70
C LEU A 124 -34.26 -16.06 -4.56
N ALA A 125 -34.30 -14.93 -5.27
CA ALA A 125 -35.42 -14.60 -6.17
C ALA A 125 -35.47 -15.55 -7.38
N ALA A 126 -34.32 -15.87 -7.99
CA ALA A 126 -34.22 -16.82 -9.10
C ALA A 126 -34.64 -18.24 -8.69
N ARG A 127 -34.30 -18.67 -7.47
CA ARG A 127 -34.67 -19.99 -6.95
C ARG A 127 -36.17 -20.11 -6.69
N GLN A 128 -36.80 -19.04 -6.20
CA GLN A 128 -38.26 -18.98 -6.01
C GLN A 128 -39.01 -19.03 -7.34
N SER A 129 -38.58 -18.25 -8.35
CA SER A 129 -39.22 -18.25 -9.67
C SER A 129 -39.04 -19.56 -10.43
N GLY A 130 -37.86 -20.20 -10.34
CA GLY A 130 -37.61 -21.51 -10.92
C GLY A 130 -38.38 -22.66 -10.26
N ALA A 131 -38.64 -22.58 -8.95
CA ALA A 131 -39.50 -23.54 -8.23
C ALA A 131 -40.97 -23.44 -8.67
N HIS A 132 -41.44 -22.23 -8.97
CA HIS A 132 -42.80 -22.01 -9.51
C HIS A 132 -42.97 -22.53 -10.94
N HIS A 133 -41.90 -22.61 -11.74
CA HIS A 133 -41.97 -23.16 -13.11
C HIS A 133 -42.01 -24.70 -13.14
N LYS A 134 -41.41 -25.39 -12.15
CA LYS A 134 -41.42 -26.86 -12.04
C LYS A 134 -42.68 -27.44 -11.39
N ALA A 135 -43.51 -26.60 -10.75
CA ALA A 135 -44.73 -27.01 -10.04
C ALA A 135 -46.02 -26.84 -10.87
N LYS A 136 -45.90 -26.47 -12.16
CA LYS A 136 -46.96 -26.47 -13.17
C LYS A 136 -46.74 -27.61 -14.15
#